data_AF-A0A9X7R5J5-F1
#
_entry.id   AF-A0A9X7R5J5-F1
#
_cell.length_a   1.000
_cell.length_b   1.000
_cell.length_c   1.000
_cell.angle_alpha   90.00
_cell.angle_beta   90.00
_cell.angle_gamma   90.00
#
_symmetry.space_group_name_H-M   'P 1'
#
loop_
_entity.id
_entity.type
_entity.pdbx_description
1 polymer ?
#
loop_
_entity_poly.entity_id
_entity_poly.type
_entity_poly.pdbx_seq_one_letter_code
_entity_poly.pdbx_strand_id
1 'polypeptide(L)'
;MALAASRRRGEKIRIFRGDDAGDAEILAALRGEELAVRGDGVCTSLSRPPMKGVMVRLSIRAPRCIEVLRDESIGKSKLPRI
;
A
#
# COMPACT_ATOMS: atom_id res chain seq x y z
N MET A 1 -1.69 9.69 5.92
CA MET A 1 -1.30 9.63 4.49
C MET A 1 -2.36 8.87 3.71
N ALA A 2 -2.51 9.12 2.40
CA ALA A 2 -3.38 8.34 1.53
C ALA A 2 -2.63 7.90 0.25
N LEU A 3 -2.72 6.62 -0.10
CA LEU A 3 -2.14 6.04 -1.31
C LEU A 3 -3.26 5.46 -2.18
N ALA A 4 -3.32 5.86 -3.44
CA ALA A 4 -4.09 5.16 -4.46
C ALA A 4 -3.15 4.36 -5.36
N ALA A 5 -3.47 3.08 -5.60
CA ALA A 5 -2.68 2.21 -6.46
C ALA A 5 -3.56 1.20 -7.20
N SER A 6 -3.32 1.06 -8.50
CA SER A 6 -3.87 -0.05 -9.29
C SER A 6 -2.97 -1.27 -9.13
N ARG A 7 -3.57 -2.45 -8.90
CA ARG A 7 -2.86 -3.71 -8.69
C ARG A 7 -3.38 -4.84 -9.56
N ARG A 8 -2.46 -5.60 -10.14
CA ARG A 8 -2.73 -6.88 -10.81
C ARG A 8 -2.53 -8.05 -9.84
N ARG A 9 -2.99 -9.23 -10.25
CA ARG A 9 -2.72 -10.48 -9.52
C ARG A 9 -1.20 -10.64 -9.30
N GLY A 10 -0.81 -10.84 -8.05
CA GLY A 10 0.59 -11.05 -7.66
C GLY A 10 1.35 -9.76 -7.31
N GLU A 11 0.84 -8.58 -7.66
CA GLU A 11 1.43 -7.32 -7.23
C GLU A 11 1.08 -7.04 -5.76
N LYS A 12 2.07 -6.62 -4.98
CA LYS A 12 1.94 -6.45 -3.54
C LYS A 12 2.07 -5.00 -3.12
N ILE A 13 1.39 -4.67 -2.03
CA ILE A 13 1.62 -3.47 -1.24
C ILE A 13 2.09 -3.95 0.12
N ARG A 14 3.16 -3.35 0.62
CA ARG A 14 3.68 -3.62 1.96
C ARG A 14 3.35 -2.44 2.87
N ILE A 15 2.93 -2.78 4.08
CA ILE A 15 2.60 -1.83 5.14
C ILE A 15 3.52 -2.17 6.30
N PHE A 16 4.22 -1.18 6.83
CA PHE A 16 5.19 -1.38 7.90
C PHE A 16 5.31 -0.12 8.75
N ARG A 17 5.90 -0.30 9.93
CA ARG A 17 6.28 0.78 10.84
C ARG A 17 7.29 1.70 10.14
N GLY A 18 7.08 3.01 10.22
CA GLY A 18 8.09 3.99 9.82
C GLY A 18 9.25 3.99 10.82
N ASP A 19 10.47 4.18 10.33
CA ASP A 19 11.71 3.99 11.10
C ASP A 19 11.83 4.94 12.31
N ASP A 20 11.25 6.14 12.22
CA ASP A 20 11.37 7.19 13.24
C ASP A 20 10.33 7.10 14.38
N ALA A 21 9.27 6.29 14.21
CA ALA A 21 8.15 6.27 15.16
C ALA A 21 8.33 5.19 16.23
N GLY A 22 8.08 5.51 17.51
CA GLY A 22 8.12 4.54 18.62
C GLY A 22 6.90 3.60 18.68
N ASP A 23 7.00 2.46 19.37
CA ASP A 23 5.87 1.51 19.51
C ASP A 23 4.63 2.16 20.17
N ALA A 24 4.85 3.01 21.18
CA ALA A 24 3.77 3.74 21.85
C ALA A 24 3.08 4.74 20.90
N GLU A 25 3.85 5.42 20.06
CA GLU A 25 3.33 6.35 19.06
C GLU A 25 2.50 5.63 18.01
N ILE A 26 2.98 4.47 17.53
CA ILE A 26 2.27 3.64 16.56
C ILE A 26 0.97 3.11 17.13
N LEU A 27 0.99 2.62 18.38
CA LEU A 27 -0.21 2.15 19.05
C LEU A 27 -1.23 3.27 19.25
N ALA A 28 -0.77 4.47 19.65
CA ALA A 28 -1.64 5.64 19.78
C ALA A 28 -2.23 6.04 18.42
N ALA A 29 -1.40 6.07 17.38
CA ALA A 29 -1.79 6.42 16.03
C ALA A 29 -2.78 5.41 15.44
N LEU A 30 -2.62 4.10 15.64
CA LEU A 30 -3.58 3.09 15.16
C LEU A 30 -4.91 3.10 15.93
N ARG A 31 -4.91 3.60 17.17
CA ARG A 31 -6.13 3.78 17.96
C ARG A 31 -6.87 5.06 17.62
N GLY A 32 -6.15 6.14 17.31
CA GLY A 32 -6.72 7.46 17.01
C GLY A 32 -6.94 7.73 15.52
N GLU A 33 -6.12 7.13 14.65
CA GLU A 33 -6.18 7.22 13.19
C GLU A 33 -6.36 5.81 12.60
N GLU A 34 -7.27 5.68 11.63
CA GLU A 34 -7.58 4.40 11.01
C GLU A 34 -6.53 4.02 9.95
N LEU A 35 -6.03 2.78 10.02
CA LEU A 35 -5.39 2.10 8.89
C LEU A 35 -6.46 1.35 8.09
N ALA A 36 -6.79 1.84 6.90
CA ALA A 36 -7.85 1.29 6.06
C ALA A 36 -7.35 0.97 4.65
N VAL A 37 -7.76 -0.18 4.12
CA VAL A 37 -7.57 -0.58 2.71
C VAL A 37 -8.94 -0.76 2.08
N ARG A 38 -9.20 -0.04 0.98
CA ARG A 38 -10.47 -0.08 0.25
C ARG A 38 -10.23 -0.45 -1.20
N GLY A 39 -11.12 -1.27 -1.76
CA GLY A 39 -11.20 -1.49 -3.20
C GLY A 39 -12.13 -0.46 -3.81
N ASP A 40 -11.59 0.46 -4.62
CA ASP A 40 -12.37 1.54 -5.26
C ASP A 40 -13.00 1.09 -6.58
N GLY A 41 -12.54 -0.04 -7.13
CA GLY A 41 -13.08 -0.56 -8.37
C GLY A 41 -12.21 -1.63 -9.00
N VAL A 42 -12.81 -2.31 -9.98
CA VAL A 42 -12.15 -3.32 -10.80
C VAL A 42 -12.09 -2.81 -12.23
N CYS A 43 -10.88 -2.67 -12.76
CA CYS A 43 -10.64 -2.30 -14.15
C CYS A 43 -10.21 -3.56 -14.92
N THR A 44 -10.95 -3.95 -15.94
CA THR A 44 -10.50 -4.96 -16.90
C THR A 44 -9.81 -4.23 -18.05
N SER A 45 -8.54 -4.53 -18.33
CA SER A 45 -7.92 -4.02 -19.55
C SER A 45 -8.56 -4.72 -20.75
N LEU A 46 -8.89 -3.93 -21.79
CA LEU A 46 -9.43 -4.44 -23.05
C LEU A 46 -8.52 -5.53 -23.66
N SER A 47 -9.14 -6.43 -24.39
CA SER A 47 -8.82 -7.81 -24.76
C SER A 47 -7.47 -8.17 -25.42
N ARG A 48 -6.48 -7.27 -25.52
CA ARG A 48 -5.22 -7.57 -26.24
C ARG A 48 -4.08 -8.06 -25.34
N PRO A 49 -3.48 -9.25 -25.62
CA PRO A 49 -2.19 -9.65 -25.05
C PRO A 49 -1.10 -8.60 -25.35
N PRO A 50 -0.12 -8.38 -24.44
CA PRO A 50 0.07 -9.05 -23.16
C PRO A 50 -0.76 -8.43 -22.02
N MET A 51 -1.61 -7.44 -22.32
CA MET A 51 -2.44 -6.73 -21.33
C MET A 51 -3.76 -7.45 -21.01
N LYS A 52 -3.74 -8.77 -20.86
CA LYS A 52 -4.87 -9.53 -20.30
C LYS A 52 -4.78 -9.48 -18.78
N GLY A 53 -5.77 -8.89 -18.11
CA GLY A 53 -5.84 -8.99 -16.66
C GLY A 53 -6.89 -8.12 -16.00
N VAL A 54 -7.40 -8.61 -14.88
CA VAL A 54 -8.18 -7.84 -13.91
C VAL A 54 -7.20 -6.98 -13.11
N MET A 55 -7.42 -5.68 -13.07
CA MET A 55 -6.75 -4.75 -12.17
C MET A 55 -7.73 -4.30 -11.11
N VAL A 56 -7.28 -4.19 -9.86
CA VAL A 56 -8.05 -3.63 -8.75
C VAL A 56 -7.46 -2.29 -8.38
N ARG A 57 -8.29 -1.25 -8.31
CA ARG A 57 -7.90 0.03 -7.76
C ARG A 57 -8.06 -0.03 -6.25
N LEU A 58 -6.98 0.18 -5.53
CA LEU A 58 -6.94 0.21 -4.07
C LEU A 58 -6.68 1.64 -3.60
N SER A 59 -7.42 2.04 -2.56
CA SER A 59 -7.13 3.21 -1.74
C SER A 59 -6.72 2.78 -0.35
N ILE A 60 -5.60 3.29 0.13
CA ILE A 60 -5.05 2.98 1.45
C ILE A 60 -4.92 4.28 2.23
N ARG A 61 -5.56 4.34 3.38
CA ARG A 61 -5.38 5.40 4.38
C ARG A 61 -4.55 4.81 5.50
N ALA A 62 -3.48 5.49 5.90
CA ALA A 62 -2.61 5.06 6.99
C ALA A 62 -2.21 6.26 7.85
N PRO A 63 -1.98 6.05 9.16
CA PRO A 63 -1.36 7.06 10.02
C PRO A 63 0.02 7.48 9.50
N ARG A 64 0.50 8.66 9.89
CA ARG A 64 1.79 9.20 9.39
C ARG A 64 3.00 8.35 9.76
N CYS A 65 2.95 7.67 10.90
CA CYS A 65 3.99 6.77 11.39
C CYS A 65 3.97 5.38 10.72
N ILE A 66 3.04 5.14 9.78
CA ILE A 66 2.94 3.89 9.02
C ILE A 66 3.29 4.18 7.57
N GLU A 67 4.28 3.45 7.09
CA GLU A 67 4.71 3.53 5.70
C GLU A 67 3.97 2.50 4.85
N VAL A 68 3.55 2.94 3.67
CA VAL A 68 2.82 2.12 2.69
C VAL A 68 3.57 2.20 1.37
N LEU A 69 4.25 1.11 1.01
CA LEU A 69 5.02 1.04 -0.23
C LEU A 69 4.50 -0.02 -1.18
N ARG A 70 4.69 0.29 -2.45
CA ARG A 70 4.52 -0.65 -3.55
C ARG A 70 5.75 -1.55 -3.59
N ASP A 71 5.58 -2.86 -3.82
CA ASP A 71 6.71 -3.81 -3.80
C ASP A 71 7.84 -3.40 -4.76
N GLU A 72 7.48 -2.89 -5.94
CA GLU A 72 8.41 -2.35 -6.93
C GLU A 72 9.21 -1.11 -6.48
N SER A 73 8.76 -0.43 -5.41
CA SER A 73 9.41 0.77 -4.85
C SER A 73 10.39 0.45 -3.72
N ILE A 74 10.37 -0.77 -3.19
CA ILE A 74 11.18 -1.17 -2.02
C ILE A 74 12.68 -1.18 -2.36
N GLY A 75 13.04 -1.52 -3.60
CA GLY A 75 14.44 -1.45 -4.05
C GLY A 75 15.03 -0.03 -4.07
N LYS A 76 14.19 1.01 -3.95
CA LYS A 76 14.57 2.43 -3.95
C LYS A 76 14.34 3.12 -2.60
N SER A 77 13.61 2.49 -1.68
CA SER A 77 13.45 3.01 -0.32
C SER A 77 14.66 2.61 0.53
N LYS A 78 15.11 3.50 1.42
CA LYS A 78 16.19 3.23 2.39
C LYS A 78 15.78 2.25 3.51
N LEU A 79 14.73 1.46 3.29
CA LEU A 79 14.25 0.53 4.30
C LEU A 79 15.16 -0.70 4.36
N PRO A 80 15.44 -1.20 5.57
CA PRO A 80 16.21 -2.42 5.73
C PRO A 80 15.48 -3.57 5.01
N ARG A 81 16.23 -4.27 4.16
CA ARG A 81 15.77 -5.54 3.60
C ARG A 81 15.81 -6.56 4.73
N ILE A 82 14.64 -6.90 5.27
CA ILE A 82 14.45 -8.04 6.16
C ILE A 82 14.34 -9.30 5.31
#